data_AF-A0A359CZG1-F1
#
_entry.id   AF-A0A359CZG1-F1
#
_cell.length_a   1.000
_cell.length_b   1.000
_cell.length_c   1.000
_cell.angle_alpha   90.00
_cell.angle_beta   90.00
_cell.angle_gamma   90.00
#
_symmetry.space_group_name_H-M   'P 1'
#
loop_
_entity.id
_entity.type
_entity.pdbx_description
1 polymer ?
#
loop_
_entity_poly.entity_id
_entity_poly.type
_entity_poly.pdbx_seq_one_letter_code
_entity_poly.pdbx_strand_id
1 'polypeptide(L)'
;MSIPKEISVAEKILRVVFHPMNFNSSMKLKSNSFKSKPGEDEVSVIRFDFCDANFCKKYGKEIQNPYNRRNFCGFALLNAKEVFECDAEIEFTPRKTSNPYHADIKIGFIAEQGKQLPAEFQFKVDEMTRKARFYEDQNPDSTKWEGKENIE
;
A
#
# COMPACT_ATOMS: atom_id res chain seq x y z
N MET A 1 -6.39 -23.43 1.62
CA MET A 1 -7.48 -22.54 1.17
C MET A 1 -7.01 -21.83 -0.10
N SER A 2 -7.87 -21.69 -1.10
CA SER A 2 -7.59 -20.91 -2.31
C SER A 2 -8.14 -19.50 -2.15
N ILE A 3 -7.32 -18.48 -2.37
CA ILE A 3 -7.74 -17.08 -2.36
C ILE A 3 -8.53 -16.81 -3.66
N PRO A 4 -9.76 -16.25 -3.60
CA PRO A 4 -10.55 -15.94 -4.79
C PRO A 4 -9.82 -14.97 -5.72
N LYS A 5 -9.99 -15.09 -7.04
CA LYS A 5 -9.41 -14.10 -7.96
C LYS A 5 -10.08 -12.73 -7.86
N GLU A 6 -11.38 -12.73 -7.66
CA GLU A 6 -12.17 -11.51 -7.49
C GLU A 6 -11.90 -10.89 -6.12
N ILE A 7 -11.87 -9.57 -6.09
CA ILE A 7 -11.65 -8.76 -4.89
C ILE A 7 -12.98 -8.16 -4.48
N SER A 8 -13.41 -8.47 -3.26
CA SER A 8 -14.67 -7.95 -2.72
C SER A 8 -14.51 -6.46 -2.45
N VAL A 9 -15.56 -5.66 -2.69
CA VAL A 9 -15.57 -4.22 -2.36
C VAL A 9 -15.36 -3.96 -0.86
N ALA A 10 -15.74 -4.91 0.00
CA ALA A 10 -15.55 -4.82 1.44
C ALA A 10 -14.14 -5.20 1.89
N GLU A 11 -13.30 -5.68 0.97
CA GLU A 11 -12.01 -6.25 1.33
C GLU A 11 -11.03 -5.19 1.81
N LYS A 12 -10.30 -5.50 2.88
CA LYS A 12 -9.23 -4.64 3.39
C LYS A 12 -7.94 -4.82 2.60
N ILE A 13 -7.40 -3.70 2.12
CA ILE A 13 -6.22 -3.62 1.29
C ILE A 13 -5.16 -2.80 2.02
N LEU A 14 -4.04 -3.43 2.33
CA LEU A 14 -2.92 -2.80 3.02
C LEU A 14 -1.78 -2.44 2.09
N ARG A 15 -1.31 -1.20 2.22
CA ARG A 15 -0.07 -0.72 1.63
C ARG A 15 1.00 -0.63 2.72
N VAL A 16 2.16 -1.22 2.48
CA VAL A 16 3.34 -1.03 3.34
C VAL A 16 3.85 0.40 3.21
N VAL A 17 4.05 1.08 4.33
CA VAL A 17 4.49 2.48 4.40
C VAL A 17 5.91 2.55 4.93
N PHE A 18 6.71 3.45 4.34
CA PHE A 18 8.10 3.68 4.71
C PHE A 18 8.37 5.12 5.14
N HIS A 19 9.08 5.29 6.24
CA HIS A 19 9.55 6.59 6.71
C HIS A 19 11.00 6.86 6.28
N PRO A 20 11.33 8.08 5.82
CA PRO A 20 10.49 9.28 5.69
C PRO A 20 9.78 9.41 4.33
N MET A 21 10.00 8.47 3.41
CA MET A 21 9.61 8.63 2.01
C MET A 21 8.12 8.92 1.83
N ASN A 22 7.25 8.26 2.60
CA ASN A 22 5.80 8.37 2.44
C ASN A 22 5.16 9.51 3.24
N PHE A 23 5.95 10.33 3.95
CA PHE A 23 5.41 11.38 4.83
C PHE A 23 5.83 12.78 4.42
N ASN A 24 4.94 13.75 4.62
CA ASN A 24 5.29 15.17 4.60
C ASN A 24 5.93 15.63 5.90
N SER A 25 6.38 16.89 5.93
CA SER A 25 7.00 17.50 7.12
C SER A 25 6.05 17.56 8.32
N SER A 26 4.73 17.45 8.09
CA SER A 26 3.70 17.38 9.13
C SER A 26 3.29 15.94 9.48
N MET A 27 4.08 14.93 9.10
CA MET A 27 3.83 13.52 9.38
C MET A 27 2.50 12.98 8.84
N LYS A 28 1.98 13.57 7.76
CA LYS A 28 0.84 13.03 7.00
C LYS A 28 1.33 12.25 5.79
N LEU A 29 0.57 11.21 5.40
CA LEU A 29 0.85 10.47 4.17
C LEU A 29 0.88 11.41 2.96
N LYS A 30 1.88 11.22 2.10
CA LYS A 30 2.02 11.89 0.80
C LYS A 30 1.45 11.03 -0.32
N SER A 31 1.12 11.68 -1.43
CA SER A 31 0.64 11.06 -2.67
C SER A 31 1.53 9.92 -3.18
N ASN A 32 2.83 9.98 -2.91
CA ASN A 32 3.75 8.90 -3.31
C ASN A 32 3.53 7.57 -2.57
N SER A 33 2.64 7.52 -1.57
CA SER A 33 2.18 6.28 -0.94
C SER A 33 1.37 5.41 -1.89
N PHE A 34 0.61 6.05 -2.79
CA PHE A 34 -0.29 5.42 -3.76
C PHE A 34 0.03 5.83 -5.21
N LYS A 35 1.21 6.39 -5.46
CA LYS A 35 1.70 6.67 -6.81
C LYS A 35 2.55 5.50 -7.32
N SER A 36 2.23 4.99 -8.50
CA SER A 36 3.05 3.99 -9.20
C SER A 36 4.44 4.52 -9.49
N LYS A 37 5.44 3.63 -9.54
CA LYS A 37 6.79 4.03 -9.93
C LYS A 37 6.82 4.38 -11.42
N PRO A 38 7.80 5.21 -11.86
CA PRO A 38 7.99 5.42 -13.28
C PRO A 38 8.21 4.10 -14.04
N GLY A 39 7.57 3.95 -15.19
CA GLY A 39 7.61 2.72 -16.01
C GLY A 39 6.64 1.62 -15.56
N GLU A 40 5.89 1.83 -14.48
CA GLU A 40 4.92 0.88 -13.92
C GLU A 40 3.55 1.57 -13.75
N ASP A 41 2.46 0.81 -13.89
CA ASP A 41 1.10 1.24 -13.53
C ASP A 41 0.61 0.47 -12.28
N GLU A 42 1.53 0.14 -11.37
CA GLU A 42 1.24 -0.77 -10.26
C GLU A 42 1.65 -0.16 -8.92
N VAL A 43 0.72 -0.21 -7.97
CA VAL A 43 0.99 0.02 -6.54
C VAL A 43 0.73 -1.26 -5.78
N SER A 44 1.81 -1.90 -5.34
CA SER A 44 1.74 -3.16 -4.63
C SER A 44 1.06 -3.04 -3.26
N VAL A 45 0.08 -3.91 -3.03
CA VAL A 45 -0.74 -3.98 -1.82
C VAL A 45 -0.90 -5.42 -1.36
N ILE A 46 -1.46 -5.59 -0.17
CA ILE A 46 -1.71 -6.88 0.48
C ILE A 46 -3.20 -7.00 0.77
N ARG A 47 -3.80 -8.11 0.35
CA ARG A 47 -5.17 -8.49 0.63
C ARG A 47 -5.29 -8.95 2.08
N PHE A 48 -5.56 -8.01 2.98
CA PHE A 48 -5.38 -8.21 4.43
C PHE A 48 -6.36 -9.22 5.03
N ASP A 49 -7.56 -9.33 4.49
CA ASP A 49 -8.59 -10.27 4.98
C ASP A 49 -8.19 -11.75 4.83
N PHE A 50 -7.11 -12.05 4.09
CA PHE A 50 -6.58 -13.40 3.92
C PHE A 50 -5.28 -13.65 4.70
N CYS A 51 -4.80 -12.67 5.47
CA CYS A 51 -3.59 -12.78 6.28
C CYS A 51 -3.73 -12.02 7.61
N ASP A 52 -2.61 -11.74 8.27
CA ASP A 52 -2.58 -11.02 9.54
C ASP A 52 -1.48 -9.96 9.57
N ALA A 53 -1.51 -9.10 10.59
CA ALA A 53 -0.59 -7.97 10.71
C ALA A 53 0.88 -8.42 10.90
N ASN A 54 1.12 -9.60 11.50
CA ASN A 54 2.47 -10.12 11.67
C ASN A 54 3.06 -10.56 10.32
N PHE A 55 2.26 -11.20 9.48
CA PHE A 55 2.64 -11.51 8.10
C PHE A 55 2.98 -10.23 7.34
N CYS A 56 2.09 -9.23 7.39
CA CYS A 56 2.30 -7.95 6.72
C CYS A 56 3.57 -7.24 7.21
N LYS A 57 3.87 -7.29 8.51
CA LYS A 57 5.07 -6.68 9.09
C LYS A 57 6.32 -7.40 8.62
N LYS A 58 6.32 -8.73 8.68
CA LYS A 58 7.42 -9.55 8.18
C LYS A 58 7.73 -9.19 6.72
N TYR A 59 6.71 -9.19 5.86
CA TYR A 59 6.87 -8.79 4.45
C TYR A 59 7.36 -7.35 4.31
N GLY A 60 6.79 -6.41 5.07
CA GLY A 60 7.20 -5.00 5.07
C GLY A 60 8.68 -4.80 5.41
N LYS A 61 9.19 -5.55 6.40
CA LYS A 61 10.62 -5.60 6.77
C LYS A 61 11.49 -6.28 5.70
N GLU A 62 11.00 -7.30 5.02
CA GLU A 62 11.73 -7.95 3.92
C GLU A 62 11.93 -7.00 2.73
N ILE A 63 10.93 -6.18 2.39
CA ILE A 63 10.99 -5.26 1.24
C ILE A 63 11.53 -3.86 1.58
N GLN A 64 11.88 -3.64 2.86
CA GLN A 64 12.48 -2.41 3.32
C GLN A 64 13.89 -2.25 2.75
N ASN A 65 14.36 -1.01 2.63
CA ASN A 65 15.72 -0.72 2.19
C ASN A 65 16.24 0.52 2.94
N PRO A 66 16.91 0.33 4.10
CA PRO A 66 17.39 1.43 4.93
C PRO A 66 18.41 2.31 4.21
N TYR A 67 19.23 1.74 3.32
CA TYR A 67 20.20 2.50 2.51
C TYR A 67 19.53 3.54 1.62
N ASN A 68 18.31 3.25 1.15
CA ASN A 68 17.49 4.17 0.36
C ASN A 68 16.43 4.90 1.19
N ARG A 69 16.61 4.97 2.52
CA ARG A 69 15.66 5.61 3.46
C ARG A 69 14.24 5.02 3.37
N ARG A 70 14.11 3.74 3.01
CA ARG A 70 12.86 2.98 3.03
C ARG A 70 12.80 2.14 4.29
N ASN A 71 12.61 2.77 5.45
CA ASN A 71 12.47 2.06 6.73
C ASN A 71 11.00 1.76 6.98
N PHE A 72 10.67 0.49 7.24
CA PHE A 72 9.30 0.11 7.55
C PHE A 72 8.80 0.88 8.79
N CYS A 73 7.57 1.39 8.75
CA CYS A 73 6.99 2.13 9.88
C CYS A 73 5.50 1.86 10.14
N GLY A 74 4.85 1.04 9.31
CA GLY A 74 3.43 0.74 9.45
C GLY A 74 2.73 0.51 8.12
N PHE A 75 1.42 0.69 8.14
CA PHE A 75 0.56 0.41 6.99
C PHE A 75 -0.43 1.53 6.72
N ALA A 76 -0.78 1.71 5.45
CA ALA A 76 -1.92 2.50 5.02
C ALA A 76 -3.03 1.54 4.58
N LEU A 77 -4.22 1.69 5.16
CA LEU A 77 -5.38 0.85 4.91
C LEU A 77 -6.39 1.58 4.02
N LEU A 78 -6.88 0.87 3.01
CA LEU A 78 -8.07 1.20 2.23
C LEU A 78 -8.98 -0.02 2.18
N ASN A 79 -10.28 0.21 2.09
CA ASN A 79 -11.21 -0.81 1.60
C ASN A 79 -11.15 -0.81 0.06
N ALA A 80 -11.33 -1.97 -0.58
CA ALA A 80 -11.33 -2.06 -2.04
C ALA A 80 -12.36 -1.11 -2.68
N LYS A 81 -13.53 -0.92 -2.05
CA LYS A 81 -14.53 0.09 -2.45
C LYS A 81 -13.93 1.49 -2.58
N GLU A 82 -13.08 1.90 -1.65
CA GLU A 82 -12.48 3.23 -1.64
C GLU A 82 -11.52 3.42 -2.82
N VAL A 83 -10.86 2.35 -3.27
CA VAL A 83 -10.02 2.34 -4.48
C VAL A 83 -10.89 2.45 -5.74
N PHE A 84 -11.97 1.66 -5.82
CA PHE A 84 -12.89 1.71 -6.96
C PHE A 84 -13.60 3.07 -7.08
N GLU A 85 -13.96 3.70 -5.96
CA GLU A 85 -14.53 5.07 -5.94
C GLU A 85 -13.55 6.13 -6.45
N CYS A 86 -12.25 5.86 -6.43
CA CYS A 86 -11.21 6.70 -7.03
C CYS A 86 -10.98 6.39 -8.51
N ASP A 87 -11.84 5.59 -9.15
CA ASP A 87 -11.71 5.16 -10.55
C ASP A 87 -10.38 4.44 -10.83
N ALA A 88 -9.91 3.67 -9.85
CA ALA A 88 -8.75 2.78 -9.95
C ALA A 88 -9.18 1.31 -9.88
N GLU A 89 -8.34 0.41 -10.37
CA GLU A 89 -8.61 -1.02 -10.36
C GLU A 89 -7.72 -1.74 -9.35
N ILE A 90 -8.10 -2.95 -8.96
CA ILE A 90 -7.27 -3.84 -8.15
C ILE A 90 -7.19 -5.19 -8.83
N GLU A 91 -5.97 -5.64 -9.13
CA GLU A 91 -5.70 -6.93 -9.76
C GLU A 91 -5.05 -7.88 -8.75
N PHE A 92 -5.59 -9.10 -8.60
CA PHE A 92 -4.97 -10.11 -7.76
C PHE A 92 -3.76 -10.76 -8.46
N THR A 93 -2.56 -10.40 -8.00
CA THR A 93 -1.26 -10.76 -8.58
C THR A 93 -0.37 -11.50 -7.57
N PRO A 94 -0.75 -12.71 -7.12
CA PRO A 94 -0.07 -13.39 -6.03
C PRO A 94 1.40 -13.71 -6.34
N ARG A 95 2.30 -13.37 -5.41
CA ARG A 95 3.72 -13.71 -5.48
C ARG A 95 3.98 -14.98 -4.67
N LYS A 96 3.85 -16.14 -5.32
CA LYS A 96 3.81 -17.47 -4.70
C LYS A 96 4.82 -17.73 -3.57
N THR A 97 6.03 -17.18 -3.67
CA THR A 97 7.12 -17.43 -2.72
C THR A 97 7.26 -16.36 -1.64
N SER A 98 6.92 -15.10 -1.93
CA SER A 98 7.17 -13.97 -1.03
C SER A 98 5.90 -13.38 -0.43
N ASN A 99 4.84 -13.26 -1.22
CA ASN A 99 3.56 -12.73 -0.77
C ASN A 99 2.39 -13.35 -1.57
N PRO A 100 1.80 -14.46 -1.09
CA PRO A 100 0.67 -15.10 -1.77
C PRO A 100 -0.62 -14.27 -1.70
N TYR A 101 -0.66 -13.23 -0.87
CA TYR A 101 -1.81 -12.31 -0.70
C TYR A 101 -1.61 -10.99 -1.46
N HIS A 102 -0.61 -10.94 -2.35
CA HIS A 102 -0.28 -9.75 -3.12
C HIS A 102 -1.37 -9.40 -4.14
N ALA A 103 -1.64 -8.11 -4.25
CA ALA A 103 -2.43 -7.52 -5.33
C ALA A 103 -1.77 -6.20 -5.75
N ASP A 104 -2.14 -5.69 -6.92
CA ASP A 104 -1.70 -4.38 -7.40
C ASP A 104 -2.91 -3.49 -7.64
N ILE A 105 -2.82 -2.25 -7.14
CA ILE A 105 -3.72 -1.18 -7.57
C ILE A 105 -3.21 -0.67 -8.92
N LYS A 106 -4.08 -0.57 -9.91
CA LYS A 106 -3.81 0.04 -11.22
C LYS A 106 -4.46 1.42 -11.28
N ILE A 107 -3.67 2.46 -11.53
CA ILE A 107 -4.19 3.82 -11.66
C ILE A 107 -4.61 4.15 -13.10
N GLY A 108 -4.22 3.30 -14.06
CA GLY A 108 -4.52 3.44 -15.48
C GLY A 108 -3.51 4.28 -16.24
N PHE A 109 -2.32 4.54 -15.67
CA PHE A 109 -1.30 5.38 -16.30
C PHE A 109 0.12 4.99 -15.92
N ILE A 110 0.95 4.73 -16.94
CA ILE A 110 2.38 4.48 -16.79
C ILE A 110 3.12 5.82 -16.80
N ALA A 111 3.60 6.25 -15.64
CA ALA A 111 4.33 7.50 -15.50
C ALA A 111 5.74 7.41 -16.12
N GLU A 112 6.16 8.45 -16.83
CA GLU A 112 7.55 8.59 -17.27
C GLU A 112 8.43 9.20 -16.17
N GLN A 113 9.71 8.81 -16.14
CA GLN A 113 10.65 9.32 -15.15
C GLN A 113 10.86 10.84 -15.32
N GLY A 114 10.75 11.57 -14.22
CA GLY A 114 10.93 13.03 -14.20
C GLY A 114 9.74 13.84 -14.73
N LYS A 115 8.70 13.18 -15.26
CA LYS A 115 7.47 13.86 -15.70
C LYS A 115 6.41 13.86 -14.59
N GLN A 116 5.60 14.92 -14.56
CA GLN A 116 4.43 14.97 -13.70
C GLN A 116 3.34 14.03 -14.23
N LEU A 117 2.51 13.49 -13.32
CA LEU A 117 1.32 12.78 -13.75
C LEU A 117 0.34 13.78 -14.35
N PRO A 118 -0.42 13.40 -15.38
CA PRO A 118 -1.61 14.16 -15.79
C PRO A 118 -2.54 14.37 -14.59
N ALA A 119 -3.24 15.50 -14.57
CA ALA A 119 -4.01 15.96 -13.42
C ALA A 119 -5.07 14.94 -12.97
N GLU A 120 -5.70 14.23 -13.90
CA GLU A 120 -6.70 13.20 -13.60
C GLU A 120 -6.12 12.05 -12.77
N PHE A 121 -4.95 11.51 -13.14
CA PHE A 121 -4.31 10.42 -12.40
C PHE A 121 -3.71 10.90 -11.09
N GLN A 122 -3.19 12.14 -11.06
CA GLN A 122 -2.74 12.75 -9.82
C GLN A 122 -3.91 12.89 -8.82
N PHE A 123 -5.09 13.29 -9.29
CA PHE A 123 -6.30 13.37 -8.47
C PHE A 123 -6.71 12.00 -7.90
N LYS A 124 -6.67 10.93 -8.70
CA LYS A 124 -6.93 9.55 -8.20
C LYS A 124 -5.99 9.19 -7.05
N VAL A 125 -4.69 9.43 -7.22
CA VAL A 125 -3.65 9.16 -6.21
C VAL A 125 -3.87 9.97 -4.93
N ASP A 126 -4.18 11.25 -5.08
CA ASP A 126 -4.40 12.16 -3.96
C ASP A 126 -5.65 11.76 -3.15
N GLU A 127 -6.73 11.39 -3.84
CA GLU A 127 -7.95 10.91 -3.18
C GLU A 127 -7.75 9.58 -2.46
N MET A 128 -7.03 8.63 -3.05
CA MET A 128 -6.66 7.38 -2.35
C MET A 128 -5.82 7.68 -1.11
N THR A 129 -4.84 8.57 -1.23
CA THR A 129 -3.99 8.99 -0.10
C THR A 129 -4.82 9.64 1.01
N ARG A 130 -5.80 10.46 0.64
CA ARG A 130 -6.69 11.15 1.58
C ARG A 130 -7.65 10.19 2.29
N LYS A 131 -8.16 9.17 1.60
CA LYS A 131 -9.05 8.14 2.18
C LYS A 131 -8.30 7.15 3.07
N ALA A 132 -7.00 6.96 2.83
CA ALA A 132 -6.21 5.95 3.52
C ALA A 132 -6.04 6.25 5.02
N ARG A 133 -6.24 5.21 5.84
CA ARG A 133 -6.03 5.25 7.28
C ARG A 133 -4.61 4.74 7.59
N PHE A 134 -3.79 5.55 8.25
CA PHE A 134 -2.44 5.16 8.62
C PHE A 134 -2.41 4.48 10.00
N TYR A 135 -1.86 3.28 10.06
CA TYR A 135 -1.60 2.52 11.27
C TYR A 135 -0.09 2.44 11.50
N GLU A 136 0.38 3.11 12.53
CA GLU A 136 1.80 3.14 12.92
C GLU A 136 2.18 1.89 13.73
N ASP A 137 3.32 1.30 13.40
CA ASP A 137 3.96 0.30 14.26
C ASP A 137 4.74 1.01 15.37
N GLN A 138 4.39 0.78 16.64
CA GLN A 138 5.08 1.44 17.76
C GLN A 138 6.49 0.88 17.99
N ASN A 139 6.81 -0.28 17.43
CA ASN A 139 8.11 -0.92 17.56
C ASN A 139 8.52 -1.63 16.26
N PRO A 140 8.94 -0.89 15.22
CA PRO A 140 9.30 -1.45 13.92
C PRO A 140 10.41 -2.52 13.98
N ASP A 141 11.26 -2.48 15.00
CA ASP A 141 12.37 -3.41 15.19
C ASP A 141 11.92 -4.78 15.72
N SER A 142 10.76 -4.85 16.38
CA SER A 142 10.14 -6.10 16.81
C SER A 142 9.85 -7.04 15.63
N THR A 143 9.65 -8.32 15.95
CA THR A 143 9.22 -9.36 15.00
C THR A 143 7.70 -9.41 14.87
N LYS A 144 6.95 -8.89 15.86
CA LYS A 144 5.49 -8.89 15.89
C LYS A 144 4.96 -7.50 15.63
N TRP A 145 3.74 -7.43 15.09
CA TRP A 145 3.01 -6.18 14.99
C TRP A 145 2.73 -5.62 16.40
N GLU A 146 3.15 -4.38 16.63
CA GLU A 146 2.95 -3.65 17.88
C GLU A 146 2.28 -2.31 17.57
N GLY A 147 1.26 -2.32 16.72
CA GLY A 147 0.46 -1.13 16.45
C GLY A 147 -0.40 -0.74 17.65
N LYS A 148 -0.59 0.57 17.83
CA LYS A 148 -1.43 1.12 18.91
C LYS A 148 -2.91 0.74 18.75
N GLU A 149 -3.35 0.58 17.50
CA GLU A 149 -4.70 0.24 17.12
C GLU A 149 -4.68 -1.07 16.32
N ASN A 150 -5.73 -1.89 16.48
CA ASN A 150 -5.96 -3.00 15.58
C ASN A 150 -6.22 -2.45 14.17
N ILE A 151 -5.72 -3.16 13.16
CA ILE A 151 -6.00 -2.83 11.77
C ILE A 151 -7.44 -3.27 11.48
N GLU A 152 -8.38 -2.34 11.66
CA GLU A 152 -9.83 -2.58 11.57
C GLU A 152 -10.48 -1.94 10.35
#